data_AF-A0A959ILM4-F1
#
_entry.id   AF-A0A959ILM4-F1
#
_cell.length_a   1.000
_cell.length_b   1.000
_cell.length_c   1.000
_cell.angle_alpha   90.00
_cell.angle_beta   90.00
_cell.angle_gamma   90.00
#
_symmetry.space_group_name_H-M   'P 1'
#
loop_
_entity.id
_entity.type
_entity.pdbx_description
1 polymer ?
#
loop_
_entity_poly.entity_id
_entity_poly.type
_entity_poly.pdbx_seq_one_letter_code
_entity_poly.pdbx_strand_id
1 'polypeptide(L)'
;ASVGWYDYGARWYDPATARFPSIDRFADQFAWQSPYVYAGNNPVKYIDVNGDSLNVSDLMSGNSTGGQELINSLQRVSGLALEVDSETGNVSISGRYRDENGRKVGGSKTARRTLKSLIQSETTVNVVDNTGDGTKVVNHENKIRWDPRQVSFTQNYLSRDLDPEAWGGGLTFYHELGHTRYGGSMADPGGAEAYTSPGDIEIIPNQIRRELGSRFGQRLAYKHTEITTMYDGVEIKGRYLPFSQEAFDAIRRGQAPSRGYHGPL
;
A
#
# COMPACT_ATOMS: atom_id res chain seq x y z
N ALA A 1 -25.32 -1.19 32.81
CA ALA A 1 -25.49 -0.04 31.90
C ALA A 1 -24.26 -0.01 30.99
N SER A 2 -24.44 0.06 29.67
CA SER A 2 -23.32 0.31 28.76
C SER A 2 -22.83 1.75 28.95
N VAL A 3 -21.53 1.99 28.75
CA VAL A 3 -20.86 3.24 29.12
C VAL A 3 -21.19 4.40 28.15
N GLY A 4 -21.90 4.14 27.04
CA GLY A 4 -22.38 5.17 26.11
C GLY A 4 -21.28 5.92 25.35
N TRP A 5 -20.02 5.49 25.47
CA TRP A 5 -18.88 6.10 24.80
C TRP A 5 -18.80 5.67 23.34
N TYR A 6 -18.29 6.57 22.49
CA TYR A 6 -18.05 6.33 21.08
C TYR A 6 -16.60 5.94 20.85
N ASP A 7 -16.35 4.97 19.98
CA ASP A 7 -14.99 4.59 19.62
C ASP A 7 -14.49 5.51 18.48
N TYR A 8 -13.51 6.36 18.78
CA TYR A 8 -12.83 7.21 17.79
C TYR A 8 -11.46 6.60 17.42
N GLY A 9 -11.29 5.29 17.59
CA GLY A 9 -10.11 4.51 17.20
C GLY A 9 -8.90 4.71 18.10
N ALA A 10 -8.33 5.92 18.13
CA ALA A 10 -7.18 6.22 18.99
C ALA A 10 -7.56 6.48 20.45
N ARG A 11 -8.80 6.93 20.68
CA ARG A 11 -9.35 7.26 22.01
C ARG A 11 -10.85 6.97 22.03
N TRP A 12 -11.37 6.58 23.19
CA TRP A 12 -12.81 6.55 23.43
C TRP A 12 -13.31 7.97 23.67
N TYR A 13 -14.40 8.37 23.05
CA TYR A 13 -15.05 9.66 23.27
C TYR A 13 -16.24 9.50 24.20
N ASP A 14 -16.31 10.32 25.24
CA ASP A 14 -17.47 10.38 26.13
C ASP A 14 -18.41 11.53 25.67
N PRO A 15 -19.57 11.22 25.05
CA PRO A 15 -20.50 12.25 24.61
C PRO A 15 -21.17 12.99 25.78
N ALA A 16 -21.25 12.40 26.98
CA ALA A 16 -21.84 13.05 28.14
C ALA A 16 -20.97 14.20 28.66
N THR A 17 -19.64 14.08 28.52
CA THR A 17 -18.68 15.11 28.93
C THR A 17 -18.06 15.87 27.75
N ALA A 18 -18.38 15.46 26.52
CA ALA A 18 -17.85 15.97 25.26
C ALA A 18 -16.31 16.01 25.23
N ARG A 19 -15.67 14.99 25.80
CA ARG A 19 -14.21 14.91 25.99
C ARG A 19 -13.70 13.50 25.75
N PHE A 20 -12.41 13.41 25.50
CA PHE A 20 -11.69 12.14 25.61
C PHE A 20 -11.31 11.91 27.09
N PRO A 21 -11.53 10.72 27.66
CA PRO A 21 -11.08 10.36 29.00
C PRO A 21 -9.58 9.99 29.02
N SER A 22 -8.92 9.98 27.87
CA SER A 22 -7.49 9.69 27.70
C SER A 22 -6.75 10.87 27.06
N ILE A 23 -5.48 11.02 27.42
CA ILE A 23 -4.59 12.09 26.93
C ILE A 23 -4.32 11.91 25.43
N ASP A 24 -4.38 13.00 24.67
CA ASP A 24 -3.96 13.05 23.27
C ASP A 24 -2.48 12.67 23.10
N ARG A 25 -2.17 11.79 22.15
CA ARG A 25 -0.79 11.44 21.81
C ARG A 25 0.04 12.61 21.28
N PHE A 26 -0.61 13.67 20.82
CA PHE A 26 -0.02 14.90 20.32
C PHE A 26 -0.18 16.06 21.31
N ALA A 27 -0.54 15.78 22.57
CA ALA A 27 -0.69 16.81 23.60
C ALA A 27 0.52 17.75 23.70
N ASP A 28 1.73 17.21 23.55
CA ASP A 28 2.98 18.00 23.60
C ASP A 28 3.12 18.98 22.43
N GLN A 29 2.50 18.70 21.27
CA GLN A 29 2.51 19.59 20.10
C GLN A 29 1.49 20.72 20.25
N PHE A 30 0.48 20.53 21.09
CA PHE A 30 -0.61 21.46 21.32
C PHE A 30 -0.69 21.83 22.81
N ALA A 31 0.43 22.24 23.41
CA ALA A 31 0.51 22.56 24.84
C ALA A 31 -0.44 23.69 25.29
N TRP A 32 -0.96 24.49 24.35
CA TRP A 32 -1.97 25.51 24.61
C TRP A 32 -3.42 24.98 24.59
N GLN A 33 -3.64 23.72 24.23
CA GLN A 33 -4.93 23.04 24.27
C GLN A 33 -4.96 21.98 25.37
N SER A 34 -6.16 21.68 25.88
CA SER A 34 -6.33 20.57 26.81
C SER A 34 -6.03 19.25 26.09
N PRO A 35 -5.26 18.33 26.70
CA PRO A 35 -5.01 17.00 26.12
C PRO A 35 -6.25 16.13 26.00
N TYR A 36 -7.38 16.56 26.57
CA TYR A 36 -8.66 15.85 26.56
C TYR A 36 -9.69 16.49 25.63
N VAL A 37 -9.28 17.51 24.86
CA VAL A 37 -10.20 18.30 24.01
C VAL A 37 -10.67 17.48 22.82
N TYR A 38 -11.96 17.62 22.49
CA TYR A 38 -12.52 17.17 21.22
C TYR A 38 -12.60 18.34 20.24
N ALA A 39 -12.16 18.14 19.00
CA ALA A 39 -12.32 19.09 17.90
C ALA A 39 -11.83 20.52 18.21
N GLY A 40 -10.76 20.68 18.99
CA GLY A 40 -10.24 21.99 19.40
C GLY A 40 -11.28 22.90 20.06
N ASN A 41 -12.25 22.34 20.79
CA ASN A 41 -13.41 23.02 21.38
C ASN A 41 -14.36 23.69 20.37
N ASN A 42 -14.28 23.35 19.08
CA ASN A 42 -15.22 23.83 18.06
C ASN A 42 -15.75 22.66 17.22
N PRO A 43 -16.59 21.79 17.81
CA PRO A 43 -17.15 20.62 17.13
C PRO A 43 -18.15 20.95 16.01
N VAL A 44 -18.54 22.23 15.88
CA VAL A 44 -19.36 22.72 14.76
C VAL A 44 -18.51 22.95 13.51
N LYS A 45 -17.22 23.30 13.70
CA LYS A 45 -16.29 23.62 12.60
C LYS A 45 -15.27 22.52 12.34
N TYR A 46 -14.87 21.78 13.37
CA TYR A 46 -13.84 20.75 13.32
C TYR A 46 -14.39 19.41 13.82
N ILE A 47 -13.85 18.32 13.32
CA ILE A 47 -14.10 16.95 13.77
C ILE A 47 -12.73 16.35 14.08
N ASP A 48 -12.57 15.70 15.24
CA ASP A 48 -11.33 14.99 15.57
C ASP A 48 -11.33 13.65 14.83
N VAL A 49 -10.64 13.63 13.70
CA VAL A 49 -10.68 12.52 12.73
C VAL A 49 -9.59 11.51 13.03
N ASN A 50 -9.98 10.28 13.40
CA ASN A 50 -9.08 9.13 13.55
C ASN A 50 -9.68 7.95 12.77
N GLY A 51 -9.13 7.66 11.59
CA GLY A 51 -9.57 6.53 10.74
C GLY A 51 -9.99 6.93 9.33
N ASP A 52 -10.29 8.21 9.07
CA ASP A 52 -10.93 8.63 7.81
C ASP A 52 -9.94 9.04 6.71
N SER A 53 -8.68 8.71 6.94
CA SER A 53 -7.55 9.24 6.18
C SER A 53 -7.06 8.27 5.12
N LEU A 54 -7.50 7.02 5.20
CA LEU A 54 -7.48 6.07 4.09
C LEU A 54 -8.91 5.58 3.89
N ASN A 55 -9.52 5.96 2.77
CA ASN A 55 -10.89 5.59 2.44
C ASN A 55 -10.90 4.65 1.23
N VAL A 56 -11.62 3.54 1.34
CA VAL A 56 -11.78 2.53 0.29
C VAL A 56 -13.25 2.30 -0.10
N SER A 57 -14.15 3.22 0.27
CA SER A 57 -15.60 3.06 0.06
C SER A 57 -15.97 2.82 -1.39
N ASP A 58 -15.41 3.63 -2.29
CA ASP A 58 -15.67 3.56 -3.73
C ASP A 58 -15.13 2.25 -4.32
N LEU A 59 -13.89 1.87 -3.97
CA LEU A 59 -13.33 0.59 -4.39
C LEU A 59 -14.17 -0.60 -3.89
N MET A 60 -14.58 -0.58 -2.62
CA MET A 60 -15.41 -1.65 -2.05
C MET A 60 -16.80 -1.74 -2.71
N SER A 61 -17.35 -0.60 -3.13
CA SER A 61 -18.65 -0.53 -3.82
C SER A 61 -18.56 -0.97 -5.28
N GLY A 62 -17.51 -0.54 -6.00
CA GLY A 62 -17.30 -0.89 -7.40
C GLY A 62 -16.76 -2.31 -7.61
N ASN A 63 -15.89 -2.77 -6.71
CA ASN A 63 -15.27 -4.10 -6.76
C ASN A 63 -14.87 -4.59 -5.36
N SER A 64 -15.84 -5.11 -4.60
CA SER A 64 -15.65 -5.58 -3.23
C SER A 64 -14.57 -6.65 -3.09
N THR A 65 -14.46 -7.58 -4.04
CA THR A 65 -13.40 -8.60 -4.06
C THR A 65 -12.03 -7.95 -4.17
N GLY A 66 -11.84 -7.04 -5.12
CA GLY A 66 -10.57 -6.31 -5.30
C GLY A 66 -10.21 -5.42 -4.12
N GLY A 67 -11.20 -4.78 -3.50
CA GLY A 67 -11.03 -4.04 -2.26
C GLY A 67 -10.59 -4.93 -1.10
N GLN A 68 -11.21 -6.09 -0.93
CA GLN A 68 -10.83 -7.05 0.11
C GLN A 68 -9.43 -7.63 -0.13
N GLU A 69 -9.06 -7.91 -1.38
CA GLU A 69 -7.72 -8.35 -1.75
C GLU A 69 -6.66 -7.31 -1.40
N LEU A 70 -6.92 -6.03 -1.68
CA LEU A 70 -6.05 -4.92 -1.29
C LEU A 70 -5.87 -4.88 0.23
N ILE A 71 -6.97 -4.88 1.00
CA ILE A 71 -6.91 -4.85 2.48
C ILE A 71 -6.13 -6.06 3.00
N ASN A 72 -6.40 -7.26 2.49
CA ASN A 72 -5.70 -8.47 2.88
C ASN A 72 -4.19 -8.39 2.59
N SER A 73 -3.82 -7.86 1.44
CA SER A 73 -2.41 -7.66 1.10
C SER A 73 -1.75 -6.60 2.00
N LEU A 74 -2.41 -5.46 2.27
CA LEU A 74 -1.94 -4.45 3.22
C LEU A 74 -1.70 -5.04 4.63
N GLN A 75 -2.60 -5.90 5.10
CA GLN A 75 -2.45 -6.62 6.36
C GLN A 75 -1.22 -7.54 6.35
N ARG A 76 -1.00 -8.32 5.29
CA ARG A 76 0.17 -9.21 5.15
C ARG A 76 1.48 -8.43 5.13
N VAL A 77 1.58 -7.39 4.31
CA VAL A 77 2.84 -6.63 4.16
C VAL A 77 3.15 -5.75 5.36
N SER A 78 2.14 -5.18 6.04
CA SER A 78 2.34 -4.31 7.21
C SER A 78 2.38 -5.09 8.54
N GLY A 79 1.75 -6.26 8.59
CA GLY A 79 1.48 -7.01 9.82
C GLY A 79 0.48 -6.33 10.76
N LEU A 80 -0.30 -5.36 10.28
CA LEU A 80 -1.39 -4.71 11.02
C LEU A 80 -2.71 -5.39 10.70
N ALA A 81 -3.53 -5.64 11.72
CA ALA A 81 -4.93 -5.99 11.49
C ALA A 81 -5.67 -4.70 11.13
N LEU A 82 -6.39 -4.73 10.02
CA LEU A 82 -7.10 -3.60 9.46
C LEU A 82 -8.60 -3.91 9.45
N GLU A 83 -9.40 -2.92 9.78
CA GLU A 83 -10.85 -2.98 9.68
C GLU A 83 -11.31 -1.89 8.72
N VAL A 84 -12.37 -2.18 7.97
CA VAL A 84 -13.02 -1.22 7.08
C VAL A 84 -14.39 -0.96 7.64
N ASP A 85 -14.65 0.30 7.98
CA ASP A 85 -15.97 0.72 8.42
C ASP A 85 -16.96 0.57 7.27
N SER A 86 -18.07 -0.14 7.50
CA SER A 86 -19.02 -0.51 6.45
C SER A 86 -19.86 0.64 5.94
N GLU A 87 -20.01 1.72 6.72
CA GLU A 87 -20.82 2.87 6.35
C GLU A 87 -20.00 3.92 5.59
N THR A 88 -18.78 4.14 6.03
CA THR A 88 -17.91 5.21 5.54
C THR A 88 -16.82 4.70 4.59
N GLY A 89 -16.45 3.42 4.66
CA GLY A 89 -15.31 2.83 3.95
C GLY A 89 -13.94 3.25 4.50
N ASN A 90 -13.91 3.85 5.68
CA ASN A 90 -12.68 4.28 6.35
C ASN A 90 -11.91 3.10 6.91
N VAL A 91 -10.59 3.08 6.72
CA VAL A 91 -9.72 2.00 7.17
C VAL A 91 -9.11 2.34 8.53
N SER A 92 -9.36 1.50 9.53
CA SER A 92 -8.80 1.62 10.88
C SER A 92 -7.84 0.48 11.21
N ILE A 93 -7.12 0.59 12.33
CA ILE A 93 -6.19 -0.43 12.81
C ILE A 93 -6.75 -1.05 14.08
N SER A 94 -7.16 -2.31 14.04
CA SER A 94 -7.67 -3.05 15.20
C SER A 94 -6.61 -3.85 15.95
N GLY A 95 -5.39 -3.93 15.41
CA GLY A 95 -4.26 -4.49 16.14
C GLY A 95 -3.17 -5.09 15.27
N ARG A 96 -2.78 -6.33 15.58
CA ARG A 96 -1.72 -7.08 14.89
C ARG A 96 -2.33 -8.19 14.05
N TYR A 97 -1.98 -8.21 12.77
CA TYR A 97 -2.46 -9.22 11.85
C TYR A 97 -1.98 -10.61 12.26
N ARG A 98 -2.87 -11.58 12.09
CA ARG A 98 -2.63 -13.00 12.27
C ARG A 98 -3.05 -13.71 10.98
N ASP A 99 -2.27 -14.71 10.58
CA ASP A 99 -2.61 -15.55 9.43
C ASP A 99 -3.81 -16.46 9.73
N GLU A 100 -4.22 -17.24 8.73
CA GLU A 100 -5.32 -18.21 8.82
C GLU A 100 -5.14 -19.26 9.92
N ASN A 101 -3.90 -19.48 10.38
CA ASN A 101 -3.56 -20.39 11.47
C ASN A 101 -3.43 -19.67 12.82
N GLY A 102 -3.79 -18.39 12.90
CA GLY A 102 -3.69 -17.55 14.09
C GLY A 102 -2.27 -17.08 14.43
N ARG A 103 -1.27 -17.35 13.58
CA ARG A 103 0.12 -16.95 13.83
C ARG A 103 0.30 -15.47 13.50
N LYS A 104 0.98 -14.75 14.40
CA LYS A 104 1.28 -13.34 14.20
C LYS A 104 2.19 -13.16 12.98
N VAL A 105 1.73 -12.37 12.01
CA VAL A 105 2.54 -12.02 10.85
C VAL A 105 3.48 -10.87 11.20
N GLY A 106 4.76 -11.08 10.91
CA GLY A 106 5.83 -10.12 11.19
C GLY A 106 5.60 -8.80 10.47
N GLY A 107 5.46 -8.87 9.14
CA GLY A 107 5.30 -7.72 8.23
C GLY A 107 6.51 -6.75 8.24
N SER A 108 6.61 -5.90 7.24
CA SER A 108 7.60 -4.83 7.15
C SER A 108 7.34 -3.74 8.20
N LYS A 109 8.41 -3.25 8.82
CA LYS A 109 8.38 -2.10 9.75
C LYS A 109 8.11 -0.79 9.00
N THR A 110 8.61 -0.65 7.78
CA THR A 110 8.36 0.51 6.91
C THR A 110 6.90 0.54 6.47
N ALA A 111 6.38 -0.55 5.90
CA ALA A 111 4.97 -0.66 5.52
C ALA A 111 4.06 -0.27 6.70
N ARG A 112 4.32 -0.86 7.87
CA ARG A 112 3.57 -0.57 9.09
C ARG A 112 3.59 0.89 9.51
N ARG A 113 4.76 1.53 9.47
CA ARG A 113 4.91 2.93 9.88
C ARG A 113 4.21 3.86 8.91
N THR A 114 4.41 3.64 7.60
CA THR A 114 3.76 4.41 6.54
C THR A 114 2.23 4.29 6.63
N LEU A 115 1.69 3.09 6.76
CA LEU A 115 0.24 2.88 6.83
C LEU A 115 -0.37 3.45 8.11
N LYS A 116 0.31 3.30 9.27
CA LYS A 116 -0.09 3.96 10.52
C LYS A 116 -0.16 5.48 10.36
N SER A 117 0.87 6.07 9.77
CA SER A 117 0.95 7.51 9.54
C SER A 117 -0.18 7.98 8.62
N LEU A 118 -0.52 7.20 7.59
CA LEU A 118 -1.60 7.54 6.67
C LEU A 118 -2.95 7.48 7.37
N ILE A 119 -3.29 6.38 8.04
CA ILE A 119 -4.58 6.19 8.74
C ILE A 119 -4.81 7.25 9.84
N GLN A 120 -3.73 7.83 10.37
CA GLN A 120 -3.74 8.81 11.46
C GLN A 120 -3.53 10.26 10.98
N SER A 121 -3.48 10.47 9.67
CA SER A 121 -3.22 11.75 9.02
C SER A 121 -4.44 12.67 9.04
N GLU A 122 -4.26 13.98 8.96
CA GLU A 122 -5.36 14.92 8.66
C GLU A 122 -5.72 14.95 7.16
N THR A 123 -4.89 14.32 6.32
CA THR A 123 -5.07 14.23 4.87
C THR A 123 -5.64 12.87 4.49
N THR A 124 -6.78 12.88 3.80
CA THR A 124 -7.39 11.67 3.24
C THR A 124 -6.81 11.28 1.88
N VAL A 125 -6.46 10.01 1.73
CA VAL A 125 -6.19 9.33 0.46
C VAL A 125 -7.36 8.38 0.17
N ASN A 126 -7.99 8.56 -0.99
CA ASN A 126 -9.08 7.71 -1.44
C ASN A 126 -8.55 6.63 -2.39
N VAL A 127 -8.98 5.39 -2.20
CA VAL A 127 -8.77 4.31 -3.16
C VAL A 127 -10.11 4.05 -3.85
N VAL A 128 -10.12 4.25 -5.16
CA VAL A 128 -11.34 4.24 -6.00
C VAL A 128 -11.25 3.11 -7.02
N ASP A 129 -12.38 2.53 -7.42
CA ASP A 129 -12.38 1.49 -8.43
C ASP A 129 -11.94 2.06 -9.79
N ASN A 130 -11.08 1.31 -10.47
CA ASN A 130 -10.62 1.59 -11.83
C ASN A 130 -10.44 0.29 -12.61
N THR A 131 -11.30 -0.69 -12.32
CA THR A 131 -11.22 -2.04 -12.87
C THR A 131 -11.14 -2.01 -14.40
N GLY A 132 -10.05 -2.55 -14.95
CA GLY A 132 -9.80 -2.64 -16.40
C GLY A 132 -9.06 -1.47 -17.04
N ASP A 133 -8.68 -0.43 -16.28
CA ASP A 133 -7.93 0.72 -16.79
C ASP A 133 -6.60 0.95 -16.03
N GLY A 134 -6.13 -0.08 -15.32
CA GLY A 134 -4.88 -0.07 -14.60
C GLY A 134 -4.91 0.75 -13.30
N THR A 135 -3.94 0.47 -12.44
CA THR A 135 -3.73 1.19 -11.19
C THR A 135 -2.88 2.43 -11.46
N LYS A 136 -3.29 3.59 -10.94
CA LYS A 136 -2.61 4.88 -11.15
C LYS A 136 -3.07 5.98 -10.20
N VAL A 137 -2.21 6.99 -10.03
CA VAL A 137 -2.60 8.32 -9.55
C VAL A 137 -2.57 9.32 -10.70
N VAL A 138 -3.57 10.20 -10.78
CA VAL A 138 -3.64 11.26 -11.80
C VAL A 138 -3.42 12.61 -11.12
N ASN A 139 -2.60 13.46 -11.72
CA ASN A 139 -2.31 14.83 -11.25
C ASN A 139 -1.84 14.92 -9.79
N HIS A 140 -1.22 13.86 -9.27
CA HIS A 140 -0.80 13.75 -7.88
C HIS A 140 -1.93 13.98 -6.86
N GLU A 141 -3.19 13.75 -7.24
CA GLU A 141 -4.30 13.78 -6.30
C GLU A 141 -4.10 12.74 -5.20
N ASN A 142 -4.70 12.96 -4.02
CA ASN A 142 -4.79 11.94 -2.97
C ASN A 142 -5.89 10.93 -3.31
N LYS A 143 -5.78 10.36 -4.51
CA LYS A 143 -6.73 9.44 -5.10
C LYS A 143 -5.98 8.39 -5.93
N ILE A 144 -5.95 7.18 -5.40
CA ILE A 144 -5.39 6.01 -6.06
C ILE A 144 -6.53 5.33 -6.81
N ARG A 145 -6.47 5.34 -8.15
CA ARG A 145 -7.34 4.53 -9.00
C ARG A 145 -6.82 3.11 -8.99
N TRP A 146 -7.64 2.15 -8.63
CA TRP A 146 -7.22 0.78 -8.33
C TRP A 146 -7.79 -0.22 -9.33
N ASP A 147 -6.90 -0.97 -9.99
CA ASP A 147 -7.30 -2.07 -10.87
C ASP A 147 -6.85 -3.42 -10.29
N PRO A 148 -7.75 -4.18 -9.64
CA PRO A 148 -7.40 -5.47 -9.06
C PRO A 148 -7.01 -6.52 -10.12
N ARG A 149 -7.43 -6.34 -11.38
CA ARG A 149 -7.05 -7.24 -12.49
C ARG A 149 -5.57 -7.11 -12.83
N GLN A 150 -4.98 -5.92 -12.68
CA GLN A 150 -3.56 -5.72 -12.92
C GLN A 150 -2.71 -6.44 -11.88
N VAL A 151 -3.11 -6.40 -10.60
CA VAL A 151 -2.39 -7.09 -9.52
C VAL A 151 -2.41 -8.60 -9.74
N SER A 152 -3.60 -9.18 -9.92
CA SER A 152 -3.75 -10.61 -10.19
C SER A 152 -3.02 -11.05 -11.46
N PHE A 153 -3.09 -10.26 -12.54
CA PHE A 153 -2.35 -10.53 -13.77
C PHE A 153 -0.84 -10.56 -13.53
N THR A 154 -0.28 -9.55 -12.84
CA THR A 154 1.18 -9.46 -12.63
C THR A 154 1.72 -10.61 -11.78
N GLN A 155 0.98 -11.05 -10.76
CA GLN A 155 1.36 -12.17 -9.91
C GLN A 155 1.49 -13.51 -10.68
N ASN A 156 0.67 -13.72 -11.71
CA ASN A 156 0.71 -14.94 -12.53
C ASN A 156 2.03 -15.13 -13.31
N TYR A 157 2.81 -14.06 -13.47
CA TYR A 157 4.06 -14.07 -14.22
C TYR A 157 5.29 -13.85 -13.33
N LEU A 158 5.12 -13.87 -12.00
CA LEU A 158 6.27 -13.91 -11.10
C LEU A 158 6.91 -15.31 -11.13
N SER A 159 8.24 -15.34 -11.10
CA SER A 159 8.99 -16.59 -10.96
C SER A 159 8.63 -17.28 -9.63
N ARG A 160 8.56 -18.61 -9.63
CA ARG A 160 8.03 -19.42 -8.51
C ARG A 160 8.78 -19.23 -7.18
N ASP A 161 10.03 -18.82 -7.25
CA ASP A 161 10.88 -18.55 -6.10
C ASP A 161 10.55 -17.22 -5.41
N LEU A 162 9.85 -16.31 -6.10
CA LEU A 162 9.34 -15.08 -5.52
C LEU A 162 8.06 -15.35 -4.72
N ASP A 163 7.87 -14.55 -3.68
CA ASP A 163 6.58 -14.48 -2.98
C ASP A 163 5.57 -13.76 -3.89
N PRO A 164 4.30 -14.21 -4.02
CA PRO A 164 3.29 -13.49 -4.80
C PRO A 164 3.12 -12.03 -4.35
N GLU A 165 3.36 -11.72 -3.08
CA GLU A 165 3.30 -10.35 -2.56
C GLU A 165 4.50 -9.48 -3.00
N ALA A 166 5.55 -10.04 -3.63
CA ALA A 166 6.64 -9.29 -4.25
C ALA A 166 6.14 -8.27 -5.30
N TRP A 167 5.01 -8.59 -5.91
CA TRP A 167 4.21 -7.68 -6.74
C TRP A 167 2.71 -7.83 -6.42
N GLY A 168 2.38 -7.81 -5.13
CA GLY A 168 1.00 -7.84 -4.65
C GLY A 168 0.40 -6.45 -4.43
N GLY A 169 -0.89 -6.43 -4.08
CA GLY A 169 -1.66 -5.18 -3.89
C GLY A 169 -1.06 -4.23 -2.86
N GLY A 170 -0.41 -4.75 -1.82
CA GLY A 170 0.19 -3.94 -0.76
C GLY A 170 1.38 -3.15 -1.29
N LEU A 171 2.28 -3.79 -2.04
CA LEU A 171 3.42 -3.09 -2.64
C LEU A 171 3.00 -2.15 -3.76
N THR A 172 2.01 -2.53 -4.57
CA THR A 172 1.41 -1.64 -5.56
C THR A 172 0.78 -0.43 -4.88
N PHE A 173 0.07 -0.59 -3.76
CA PHE A 173 -0.48 0.53 -3.00
C PHE A 173 0.61 1.48 -2.49
N TYR A 174 1.71 0.97 -1.92
CA TYR A 174 2.79 1.86 -1.45
C TYR A 174 3.53 2.56 -2.59
N HIS A 175 3.60 1.94 -3.77
CA HIS A 175 4.07 2.58 -4.99
C HIS A 175 3.16 3.76 -5.36
N GLU A 176 1.87 3.50 -5.54
CA GLU A 176 0.89 4.53 -5.92
C GLU A 176 0.76 5.63 -4.86
N LEU A 177 0.89 5.29 -3.58
CA LEU A 177 0.88 6.26 -2.50
C LEU A 177 1.96 7.33 -2.73
N GLY A 178 3.15 6.95 -3.22
CA GLY A 178 4.24 7.88 -3.54
C GLY A 178 3.90 8.89 -4.64
N HIS A 179 3.00 8.54 -5.57
CA HIS A 179 2.53 9.47 -6.59
C HIS A 179 1.50 10.48 -6.06
N THR A 180 0.82 10.18 -4.95
CA THR A 180 -0.12 11.13 -4.34
C THR A 180 0.61 12.33 -3.72
N ARG A 181 -0.11 13.46 -3.53
CA ARG A 181 0.42 14.61 -2.79
C ARG A 181 0.82 14.24 -1.36
N TYR A 182 0.09 13.33 -0.72
CA TYR A 182 0.44 12.80 0.59
C TYR A 182 1.78 12.07 0.57
N GLY A 183 2.03 11.24 -0.44
CA GLY A 183 3.28 10.47 -0.56
C GLY A 183 4.44 11.21 -1.23
N GLY A 184 4.27 12.49 -1.59
CA GLY A 184 5.35 13.35 -2.07
C GLY A 184 5.36 13.64 -3.57
N SER A 185 4.29 13.28 -4.30
CA SER A 185 4.14 13.59 -5.74
C SER A 185 5.30 13.10 -6.60
N MET A 186 5.86 11.94 -6.27
CA MET A 186 7.00 11.37 -7.00
C MET A 186 6.60 11.04 -8.44
N ALA A 187 7.57 11.10 -9.35
CA ALA A 187 7.39 10.72 -10.75
C ALA A 187 8.07 9.37 -11.03
N ASP A 188 7.54 8.67 -12.01
CA ASP A 188 8.19 7.49 -12.56
C ASP A 188 9.48 7.86 -13.30
N PRO A 189 10.52 7.02 -13.24
CA PRO A 189 11.70 7.22 -14.06
C PRO A 189 11.32 7.09 -15.55
N GLY A 190 11.83 8.01 -16.36
CA GLY A 190 11.60 8.08 -17.80
C GLY A 190 12.79 7.59 -18.62
N GLY A 191 12.58 7.53 -19.94
CA GLY A 191 13.67 7.31 -20.91
C GLY A 191 14.48 6.03 -20.69
N ALA A 192 15.78 6.12 -20.98
CA ALA A 192 16.73 5.00 -20.85
C ALA A 192 17.01 4.62 -19.38
N GLU A 193 16.90 5.58 -18.46
CA GLU A 193 17.15 5.35 -17.03
C GLU A 193 16.19 4.32 -16.45
N ALA A 194 14.91 4.35 -16.87
CA ALA A 194 13.88 3.43 -16.40
C ALA A 194 14.21 1.93 -16.61
N TYR A 195 15.12 1.60 -17.53
CA TYR A 195 15.57 0.22 -17.78
C TYR A 195 16.72 -0.23 -16.87
N THR A 196 17.35 0.72 -16.16
CA THR A 196 18.55 0.47 -15.34
C THR A 196 18.45 0.99 -13.91
N SER A 197 17.37 1.70 -13.60
CA SER A 197 17.05 2.24 -12.29
C SER A 197 15.56 2.07 -12.01
N PRO A 198 15.18 1.70 -10.79
CA PRO A 198 13.78 1.63 -10.39
C PRO A 198 13.19 3.01 -10.04
N GLY A 199 14.02 4.05 -9.92
CA GLY A 199 13.63 5.41 -9.55
C GLY A 199 13.24 5.58 -8.08
N ASP A 200 13.03 6.84 -7.67
CA ASP A 200 12.70 7.20 -6.29
C ASP A 200 11.37 6.60 -5.82
N ILE A 201 10.42 6.43 -6.75
CA ILE A 201 9.11 5.84 -6.50
C ILE A 201 9.19 4.42 -5.91
N GLU A 202 10.26 3.68 -6.20
CA GLU A 202 10.48 2.32 -5.69
C GLU A 202 11.35 2.25 -4.42
N ILE A 203 11.80 3.38 -3.85
CA ILE A 203 12.61 3.38 -2.61
C ILE A 203 11.83 2.71 -1.46
N ILE A 204 10.60 3.15 -1.21
CA ILE A 204 9.75 2.62 -0.14
C ILE A 204 9.34 1.17 -0.44
N PRO A 205 8.78 0.84 -1.62
CA PRO A 205 8.48 -0.55 -1.98
C PRO A 205 9.68 -1.50 -1.84
N ASN A 206 10.87 -1.14 -2.34
CA ASN A 206 12.06 -1.97 -2.20
C ASN A 206 12.54 -2.09 -0.74
N GLN A 207 12.40 -1.03 0.07
CA GLN A 207 12.67 -1.14 1.50
C GLN A 207 11.71 -2.13 2.18
N ILE A 208 10.42 -2.09 1.83
CA ILE A 208 9.43 -3.04 2.32
C ILE A 208 9.80 -4.47 1.91
N ARG A 209 10.14 -4.70 0.63
CA ARG A 209 10.59 -6.01 0.14
C ARG A 209 11.79 -6.54 0.92
N ARG A 210 12.82 -5.71 1.15
CA ARG A 210 14.01 -6.08 1.94
C ARG A 210 13.65 -6.53 3.35
N GLU A 211 12.70 -5.85 4.00
CA GLU A 211 12.26 -6.18 5.35
C GLU A 211 11.35 -7.43 5.41
N LEU A 212 10.65 -7.77 4.32
CA LEU A 212 9.79 -8.95 4.23
C LEU A 212 10.59 -10.24 3.92
N GLY A 213 11.75 -10.11 3.29
CA GLY A 213 12.73 -11.18 3.15
C GLY A 213 13.16 -11.47 1.72
N SER A 214 14.09 -12.41 1.56
CA SER A 214 14.76 -12.68 0.28
C SER A 214 13.84 -13.17 -0.86
N ARG A 215 12.67 -13.72 -0.52
CA ARG A 215 11.65 -14.12 -1.49
C ARG A 215 10.90 -12.94 -2.12
N PHE A 216 10.99 -11.75 -1.55
CA PHE A 216 10.34 -10.56 -2.13
C PHE A 216 11.18 -9.89 -3.22
N GLY A 217 12.48 -10.20 -3.29
CA GLY A 217 13.40 -9.58 -4.24
C GLY A 217 13.48 -8.05 -4.08
N GLN A 218 14.03 -7.37 -5.08
CA GLN A 218 14.07 -5.92 -5.19
C GLN A 218 14.03 -5.52 -6.66
N ARG A 219 13.17 -4.56 -7.03
CA ARG A 219 13.17 -4.01 -8.38
C ARG A 219 14.46 -3.24 -8.61
N LEU A 220 15.20 -3.61 -9.65
CA LEU A 220 16.42 -2.91 -10.08
C LEU A 220 16.21 -2.13 -11.40
N ALA A 221 15.04 -2.28 -12.00
CA ALA A 221 14.58 -1.48 -13.13
C ALA A 221 13.10 -1.17 -12.95
N TYR A 222 12.65 -0.09 -13.57
CA TYR A 222 11.25 0.30 -13.61
C TYR A 222 10.53 -0.31 -14.82
N LYS A 223 11.07 -0.13 -16.02
CA LYS A 223 10.49 -0.69 -17.25
C LYS A 223 10.94 -2.12 -17.51
N HIS A 224 10.02 -2.90 -18.06
CA HIS A 224 10.33 -4.23 -18.57
C HIS A 224 11.29 -4.13 -19.75
N THR A 225 12.20 -5.10 -19.84
CA THR A 225 13.04 -5.29 -21.03
C THR A 225 12.47 -6.43 -21.85
N GLU A 226 12.27 -6.20 -23.14
CA GLU A 226 11.87 -7.24 -24.08
C GLU A 226 13.10 -8.06 -24.48
N ILE A 227 13.01 -9.37 -24.35
CA ILE A 227 14.09 -10.30 -24.73
C ILE A 227 13.50 -11.38 -25.62
N THR A 228 14.18 -11.62 -26.74
CA THR A 228 13.92 -12.75 -27.64
C THR A 228 14.88 -13.89 -27.30
N THR A 229 14.33 -15.06 -26.99
CA THR A 229 15.08 -16.29 -26.71
C THR A 229 14.70 -17.37 -27.71
N MET A 230 15.59 -18.33 -27.95
CA MET A 230 15.30 -19.51 -28.78
C MET A 230 15.02 -20.70 -27.88
N TYR A 231 13.88 -21.37 -28.07
CA TYR A 231 13.54 -22.62 -27.40
C TYR A 231 13.07 -23.63 -28.45
N ASP A 232 13.80 -24.74 -28.57
CA ASP A 232 13.53 -25.80 -29.56
C ASP A 232 13.34 -25.27 -31.00
N GLY A 233 14.19 -24.34 -31.42
CA GLY A 233 14.13 -23.72 -32.75
C GLY A 233 13.02 -22.67 -32.93
N VAL A 234 12.24 -22.38 -31.89
CA VAL A 234 11.17 -21.36 -31.92
C VAL A 234 11.62 -20.09 -31.20
N GLU A 235 11.39 -18.92 -31.82
CA GLU A 235 11.56 -17.63 -31.17
C GLU A 235 10.48 -17.40 -30.11
N ILE A 236 10.89 -17.17 -28.88
CA ILE A 236 10.03 -16.78 -27.76
C ILE A 236 10.42 -15.37 -27.33
N LYS A 237 9.45 -14.44 -27.43
CA LYS A 237 9.60 -13.07 -26.94
C LYS A 237 8.88 -12.92 -25.62
N GLY A 238 9.52 -12.28 -24.66
CA GLY A 238 8.95 -12.04 -23.33
C GLY A 238 9.38 -10.69 -22.75
N ARG A 239 8.62 -10.23 -21.77
CA ARG A 239 8.90 -9.02 -20.98
C ARG A 239 9.45 -9.41 -19.62
N TYR A 240 10.61 -8.88 -19.31
CA TYR A 240 11.33 -9.25 -18.09
C TYR A 240 11.59 -8.04 -17.20
N LEU A 241 11.34 -8.21 -15.90
CA LEU A 241 11.70 -7.23 -14.88
C LEU A 241 12.54 -7.88 -13.77
N PRO A 242 13.70 -7.28 -13.41
CA PRO A 242 14.62 -7.90 -12.47
C PRO A 242 14.22 -7.64 -11.02
N PHE A 243 14.12 -8.72 -10.25
CA PHE A 243 13.92 -8.73 -8.80
C PHE A 243 15.18 -9.12 -8.02
N SER A 244 16.31 -9.30 -8.70
CA SER A 244 17.63 -9.56 -8.07
C SER A 244 18.75 -9.06 -8.96
N GLN A 245 19.96 -8.92 -8.41
CA GLN A 245 21.12 -8.47 -9.18
C GLN A 245 21.45 -9.47 -10.29
N GLU A 246 21.35 -10.77 -10.01
CA GLU A 246 21.59 -11.82 -11.00
C GLU A 246 20.61 -11.72 -12.18
N ALA A 247 19.33 -11.45 -11.88
CA ALA A 247 18.31 -11.22 -12.90
C ALA A 247 18.59 -9.97 -13.72
N PHE A 248 19.00 -8.88 -13.07
CA PHE A 248 19.37 -7.63 -13.73
C PHE A 248 20.54 -7.82 -14.69
N ASP A 249 21.58 -8.52 -14.24
CA ASP A 249 22.77 -8.80 -15.06
C ASP A 249 22.44 -9.73 -16.24
N ALA A 250 21.54 -10.71 -16.05
CA ALA A 250 21.05 -11.56 -17.13
C ALA A 250 20.29 -10.75 -18.20
N ILE A 251 19.37 -9.90 -17.77
CA ILE A 251 18.61 -9.02 -18.68
C ILE A 251 19.55 -8.12 -19.48
N ARG A 252 20.58 -7.54 -18.84
CA ARG A 252 21.58 -6.71 -19.53
C ARG A 252 22.43 -7.46 -20.56
N ARG A 253 22.54 -8.79 -20.43
CA ARG A 253 23.17 -9.68 -21.42
C ARG A 253 22.19 -10.17 -22.50
N GLY A 254 20.93 -9.71 -22.49
CA GLY A 254 19.89 -10.19 -23.40
C GLY A 254 19.45 -11.62 -23.09
N GLN A 255 19.53 -12.04 -21.83
CA GLN A 255 19.13 -13.38 -21.39
C GLN A 255 17.88 -13.29 -20.52
N ALA A 256 16.92 -14.20 -20.74
CA ALA A 256 15.79 -14.35 -19.83
C ALA A 256 16.32 -14.71 -18.43
N PRO A 257 16.03 -13.91 -17.40
CA PRO A 257 16.45 -14.21 -16.03
C PRO A 257 15.71 -15.44 -15.52
N SER A 258 16.25 -16.11 -14.49
CA SER A 258 15.54 -17.20 -13.80
C SER A 258 14.65 -16.72 -12.66
N ARG A 259 14.87 -15.49 -12.17
CA ARG A 259 14.11 -14.83 -11.10
C ARG A 259 13.56 -13.50 -11.59
N GLY A 260 12.30 -13.18 -11.29
CA GLY A 260 11.71 -11.89 -11.65
C GLY A 260 10.30 -12.00 -12.19
N TYR A 261 9.88 -10.97 -12.92
CA TYR A 261 8.65 -10.98 -13.71
C TYR A 261 8.94 -11.46 -15.14
N HIS A 262 8.11 -12.37 -15.66
CA HIS A 262 8.26 -13.05 -16.94
C HIS A 262 6.94 -12.97 -17.73
N GLY A 263 6.55 -11.76 -18.14
CA GLY A 263 5.26 -11.51 -18.78
C GLY A 263 5.26 -11.72 -20.30
N PRO A 264 4.07 -11.86 -20.90
CA PRO A 264 3.91 -11.84 -22.36
C PRO A 264 4.10 -10.41 -22.92
N LEU A 265 4.23 -10.32 -24.24
CA LEU A 265 4.17 -9.05 -24.99
C LEU A 265 2.75 -8.45 -24.98
#